data_AF-A0AA42TDX0-F1
#
_entry.id   AF-A0AA42TDX0-F1
#
_cell.length_a   1.000
_cell.length_b   1.000
_cell.length_c   1.000
_cell.angle_alpha   90.00
_cell.angle_beta   90.00
_cell.angle_gamma   90.00
#
_symmetry.space_group_name_H-M   'P 1'
#
loop_
_entity.id
_entity.type
_entity.pdbx_description
1 polymer ?
#
loop_
_entity_poly.entity_id
_entity_poly.type
_entity_poly.pdbx_seq_one_letter_code
_entity_poly.pdbx_strand_id
1 'polypeptide(L)' 'MDRYRWGNIRNGKARLSDAEIEAVVKVFPQYALWLVTGTTAPECGQTSPEYDEANRDLTNPNAG' A
#
# COMPACT_ATOMS: atom_id res chain seq x y z
N MET A 1 1.63 -3.34 -19.19
CA MET A 1 1.28 -3.42 -17.76
C MET A 1 1.89 -2.22 -17.07
N ASP A 2 1.06 -1.21 -16.86
CA ASP A 2 1.37 0.21 -16.86
C ASP A 2 1.91 0.72 -15.52
N ARG A 3 3.24 0.72 -15.35
CA ARG A 3 3.94 1.30 -14.17
C ARG A 3 3.49 2.73 -13.84
N TYR A 4 3.08 3.50 -14.85
CA TYR A 4 2.70 4.90 -14.70
C TYR A 4 1.32 5.08 -14.06
N ARG A 5 0.41 4.12 -14.24
CA ARG A 5 -0.96 4.19 -13.70
C ARG A 5 -0.96 3.92 -12.20
N TRP A 6 -0.14 2.95 -11.79
CA TRP A 6 0.13 2.64 -10.37
C TRP A 6 0.72 3.85 -9.62
N GLY A 7 1.57 4.65 -10.27
CA GLY A 7 2.11 5.89 -9.71
C GLY A 7 1.07 6.98 -9.41
N ASN A 8 -0.03 7.01 -10.16
CA ASN A 8 -1.14 7.94 -9.91
C ASN A 8 -2.16 7.39 -8.90
N ILE A 9 -2.36 6.08 -8.90
CA ILE A 9 -3.14 5.36 -7.89
C ILE A 9 -2.54 5.59 -6.50
N ARG A 10 -1.22 5.39 -6.31
CA ARG A 10 -0.56 5.66 -5.01
C ARG A 10 -0.69 7.10 -4.54
N ASN A 11 -0.82 8.06 -5.48
CA ASN A 11 -0.97 9.48 -5.16
C ASN A 11 -2.43 9.89 -4.92
N GLY A 12 -3.38 8.93 -4.88
CA GLY A 12 -4.81 9.22 -4.74
C GLY A 12 -5.41 9.96 -5.95
N LYS A 13 -4.67 10.06 -7.07
CA LYS A 13 -5.08 10.78 -8.28
C LYS A 13 -5.88 9.90 -9.25
N ALA A 14 -5.98 8.61 -8.98
CA ALA A 14 -6.74 7.66 -9.78
C ALA A 14 -7.46 6.65 -8.87
N ARG A 15 -8.74 6.40 -9.14
CA ARG A 15 -9.48 5.30 -8.51
C ARG A 15 -9.09 3.97 -9.16
N LEU A 16 -8.79 2.99 -8.34
CA LEU A 16 -8.67 1.59 -8.75
C LEU A 16 -10.06 1.06 -9.18
N SER A 17 -10.10 0.19 -10.19
CA SER A 17 -11.35 -0.52 -10.53
C SER A 17 -11.58 -1.67 -9.54
N ASP A 18 -12.83 -2.10 -9.35
CA ASP A 18 -13.20 -3.21 -8.46
C ASP A 18 -12.35 -4.47 -8.69
N ALA A 19 -12.22 -4.91 -9.94
CA ALA A 19 -11.40 -6.06 -10.32
C ALA A 19 -9.91 -5.93 -9.94
N GLU A 20 -9.35 -4.72 -9.99
CA GLU A 20 -7.96 -4.50 -9.55
C GLU A 20 -7.86 -4.58 -8.02
N ILE A 21 -8.88 -4.10 -7.29
CA ILE A 21 -8.90 -4.16 -5.82
C ILE A 21 -8.96 -5.62 -5.41
N GLU A 22 -9.84 -6.41 -6.01
CA GLU A 22 -9.96 -7.84 -5.74
C GLU A 22 -8.67 -8.60 -6.05
N ALA A 23 -8.02 -8.31 -7.19
CA ALA A 23 -6.76 -8.93 -7.55
C ALA A 23 -5.65 -8.61 -6.52
N VAL A 24 -5.55 -7.36 -6.06
CA VAL A 24 -4.55 -6.96 -5.07
C VAL A 24 -4.88 -7.52 -3.69
N VAL A 25 -6.13 -7.46 -3.23
CA VAL A 25 -6.57 -8.04 -1.95
C VAL A 25 -6.35 -9.54 -1.92
N LYS A 26 -6.50 -10.24 -3.05
CA LYS A 26 -6.24 -11.68 -3.15
C LYS A 26 -4.77 -12.05 -2.97
N VAL A 27 -3.85 -11.18 -3.39
CA VAL A 27 -2.40 -11.41 -3.24
C VAL A 27 -1.86 -10.83 -1.93
N PHE A 28 -2.37 -9.67 -1.53
CA PHE A 28 -1.96 -8.90 -0.36
C PHE A 28 -3.18 -8.41 0.44
N PRO A 29 -3.84 -9.30 1.19
CA PRO A 29 -5.01 -8.94 2.00
C PRO A 29 -4.69 -7.94 3.11
N GLN A 30 -3.43 -7.85 3.53
CA GLN A 30 -2.92 -6.86 4.49
C GLN A 30 -2.99 -5.41 3.98
N TYR A 31 -3.17 -5.19 2.68
CA TYR A 31 -3.25 -3.84 2.11
C TYR A 31 -4.70 -3.42 1.75
N ALA A 32 -5.69 -4.26 2.06
CA ALA A 32 -7.08 -4.04 1.66
C ALA A 32 -7.67 -2.72 2.21
N LEU A 33 -7.47 -2.47 3.51
CA LEU A 33 -7.97 -1.25 4.17
C LEU A 33 -7.34 0.00 3.54
N TRP A 34 -6.04 -0.02 3.32
CA TRP A 34 -5.31 1.08 2.69
C TRP A 34 -5.78 1.32 1.25
N LEU A 35 -6.05 0.28 0.48
CA LEU A 35 -6.56 0.41 -0.90
C LEU A 35 -7.96 1.02 -0.97
N VAL A 36 -8.83 0.68 -0.02
CA VAL A 36 -10.24 1.13 -0.01
C VAL A 36 -10.40 2.50 0.64
N THR A 37 -9.67 2.76 1.72
CA THR A 37 -9.85 3.95 2.58
C THR A 37 -8.70 4.94 2.53
N GLY A 38 -7.55 4.57 1.98
CA GLY A 38 -6.31 5.34 2.06
C GLY A 38 -5.66 5.37 3.45
N THR A 39 -6.26 4.70 4.44
CA THR A 39 -5.78 4.66 5.83
C THR A 39 -5.10 3.32 6.13
N THR A 40 -4.02 3.37 6.91
CA THR A 40 -3.34 2.17 7.44
C THR A 40 -3.70 1.96 8.90
N ALA A 41 -3.91 0.70 9.27
CA ALA A 41 -4.17 0.26 10.64
C ALA A 41 -3.21 -0.90 11.00
N PRO A 42 -1.94 -0.58 11.34
CA PRO A 42 -0.93 -1.60 11.66
C PRO A 42 -1.34 -2.48 12.86
N GLU A 43 -2.12 -1.95 13.78
CA GLU A 43 -2.70 -2.67 14.93
C GLU A 43 -3.60 -3.84 14.52
N CYS A 44 -4.26 -3.74 13.36
CA CYS A 44 -5.14 -4.77 12.82
C CYS A 44 -4.43 -5.64 11.77
N GLY A 45 -3.11 -5.45 11.58
CA GLY A 45 -2.34 -6.09 10.51
C GLY A 45 -2.66 -5.54 9.12
N GLN A 46 -3.29 -4.37 9.04
CA GLN A 46 -3.61 -3.70 7.78
C GLN A 46 -2.62 -2.56 7.54
N THR A 47 -1.62 -2.75 6.71
CA THR A 47 -0.55 -1.77 6.49
C THR A 47 -0.57 -1.24 5.06
N SER A 48 0.42 -0.44 4.68
CA SER A 48 0.65 -0.07 3.28
C SER A 48 2.09 -0.35 2.93
N PRO A 49 2.43 -0.54 1.64
CA PRO A 49 3.82 -0.66 1.22
C PRO A 49 4.66 0.55 1.65
N GLU A 50 4.14 1.77 1.60
CA GLU A 50 4.85 2.96 2.13
C GLU A 50 5.11 2.87 3.63
N TYR A 51 4.17 2.34 4.41
CA TYR A 51 4.35 2.12 5.85
C TYR A 51 5.40 1.04 6.11
N ASP A 52 5.39 -0.06 5.36
CA ASP A 52 6.39 -1.13 5.47
C ASP A 52 7.80 -0.65 5.09
N GLU A 53 7.89 0.13 4.00
CA GLU A 53 9.14 0.73 3.52
C GLU A 53 9.70 1.73 4.54
N ALA A 54 8.86 2.62 5.09
CA ALA A 54 9.25 3.56 6.14
C ALA A 54 9.64 2.86 7.45
N ASN A 55 8.90 1.82 7.85
CA ASN A 55 9.19 1.04 9.06
C ASN A 55 10.50 0.24 8.92
N ARG A 56 10.79 -0.25 7.71
CA ARG A 56 12.05 -0.92 7.38
C ARG A 56 13.25 0.04 7.39
N ASP A 57 13.06 1.28 6.94
CA ASP A 57 14.10 2.32 6.98
C ASP A 57 14.40 2.72 8.44
N LEU A 58 13.35 2.89 9.26
CA LEU A 58 13.46 3.19 10.70
C LEU A 58 14.17 2.08 11.50
N THR A 59 13.99 0.79 11.14
CA THR A 59 14.68 -0.31 11.84
C THR A 59 16.15 -0.48 11.43
N ASN A 60 16.64 0.30 10.45
CA ASN A 60 18.06 0.38 10.10
C ASN A 60 18.67 1.71 10.58
N PRO A 61 18.95 1.88 11.89
CA PRO A 61 19.87 2.92 12.34
C PRO A 61 21.31 2.50 12.00
N ASN A 62 21.65 2.46 10.71
CA ASN A 62 23.03 2.41 10.24
C ASN A 62 23.40 3.79 9.69
N ALA A 63 23.23 4.82 10.51
CA ALA A 63 23.93 6.08 10.35
C ALA A 63 25.12 6.06 11.33
N GLY A 64 26.17 5.34 10.93
CA GLY A 64 27.50 5.42 11.55
C GLY A 64 28.31 6.55 10.94
#